data_AF-A0A1I5BW85-F1
#
_entry.id   AF-A0A1I5BW85-F1
#
_cell.length_a   1.000
_cell.length_b   1.000
_cell.length_c   1.000
_cell.angle_alpha   90.00
_cell.angle_beta   90.00
_cell.angle_gamma   90.00
#
_symmetry.space_group_name_H-M   'P 1'
#
loop_
_entity.id
_entity.type
_entity.pdbx_description
1 polymer ?
#
loop_
_entity_poly.entity_id
_entity_poly.type
_entity_poly.pdbx_seq_one_letter_code
_entity_poly.pdbx_strand_id
1 'polypeptide(L)'
;MAQSEPASRQSTQPPRKHSLLYRVLWEWPWQLIGFIVMSWLFSLLLEYLGMTFLWQNEGASHSQTMMNTELQFLSTEFTQSLLLSEPSQTVSDWLTQAYQWLFVDSGFMHWIQGQRQYQLNSRNDFMREFNAVLLGVSGYLQEYGLATMFITMVTLTRLAILVLSVPLFVMVVLVALVDGLGRRDLRRYGAGYESSFVYHHAKRGIKPACTIPCVLYLSWPDVVYPTVILLPAALLLGMTVVITTSMFKKYL
;
A
#
# COMPACT_ATOMS: atom_id res chain seq x y z
N MET A 1 57.94 -40.70 17.52
CA MET A 1 56.48 -40.56 17.33
C MET A 1 56.11 -39.13 17.69
N ALA A 2 55.94 -38.27 16.68
CA ALA A 2 55.55 -36.87 16.88
C ALA A 2 54.02 -36.80 17.03
N GLN A 3 53.54 -36.23 18.12
CA GLN A 3 52.12 -35.95 18.35
C GLN A 3 51.68 -34.79 17.46
N SER A 4 50.74 -35.05 16.55
CA SER A 4 50.04 -34.02 15.78
C SER A 4 49.01 -33.32 16.66
N GLU A 5 49.18 -32.02 16.89
CA GLU A 5 48.16 -31.16 17.50
C GLU A 5 46.89 -31.07 16.63
N PRO A 6 45.68 -31.01 17.20
CA PRO A 6 44.47 -30.82 16.43
C PRO A 6 44.31 -29.35 16.03
N ALA A 7 44.03 -29.12 14.75
CA ALA A 7 43.77 -27.80 14.19
C ALA A 7 42.66 -27.05 14.96
N SER A 8 42.95 -25.81 15.37
CA SER A 8 42.02 -24.89 16.02
C SER A 8 40.79 -24.66 15.14
N ARG A 9 39.61 -25.04 15.63
CA ARG A 9 38.32 -24.69 15.01
C ARG A 9 38.17 -23.18 15.01
N GLN A 10 38.21 -22.55 13.83
CA GLN A 10 37.83 -21.16 13.66
C GLN A 10 36.38 -20.99 14.16
N SER A 11 36.22 -20.19 15.21
CA SER A 11 34.90 -19.75 15.67
C SER A 11 34.30 -18.81 14.63
N THR A 12 33.35 -19.28 13.85
CA THR A 12 32.51 -18.42 13.00
C THR A 12 31.75 -17.46 13.92
N GLN A 13 32.23 -16.23 14.07
CA GLN A 13 31.51 -15.21 14.82
C GLN A 13 30.14 -14.99 14.13
N PRO A 14 29.02 -14.96 14.89
CA PRO A 14 27.72 -14.66 14.30
C PRO A 14 27.77 -13.26 13.67
N PRO A 15 27.16 -13.04 12.49
CA PRO A 15 27.19 -11.75 11.83
C PRO A 15 26.69 -10.65 12.79
N ARG A 16 27.43 -9.53 12.85
CA ARG A 16 27.10 -8.38 13.69
C ARG A 16 25.65 -7.99 13.44
N LYS A 17 24.80 -8.17 14.45
CA LYS A 17 23.39 -7.75 14.40
C LYS A 17 23.38 -6.22 14.20
N HIS A 18 22.86 -5.75 13.08
CA HIS A 18 22.65 -4.32 12.83
C HIS A 18 21.91 -3.69 14.02
N SER A 19 22.30 -2.47 14.41
CA SER A 19 21.66 -1.78 15.54
C SER A 19 20.17 -1.59 15.23
N LEU A 20 19.32 -1.70 16.26
CA LEU A 20 17.86 -1.49 16.12
C LEU A 20 17.53 -0.13 15.49
N LEU A 21 18.37 0.88 15.76
CA LEU A 21 18.24 2.22 15.18
C LEU A 21 18.51 2.23 13.66
N TYR A 22 19.60 1.59 13.20
CA TYR A 22 19.86 1.46 11.76
C TYR A 22 18.71 0.72 11.06
N ARG A 23 18.17 -0.29 11.71
CA ARG A 23 17.04 -1.06 11.19
C ARG A 23 15.79 -0.21 10.98
N VAL A 24 15.40 0.53 12.01
CA VAL A 24 14.19 1.37 11.97
C VAL A 24 14.37 2.56 11.02
N LEU A 25 15.55 3.17 10.99
CA LEU A 25 15.78 4.40 10.23
C LEU A 25 16.08 4.15 8.75
N TRP A 26 16.61 2.97 8.39
CA TRP A 26 17.00 2.66 7.01
C TRP A 26 16.22 1.49 6.39
N GLU A 27 16.05 0.35 7.09
CA GLU A 27 15.39 -0.82 6.49
C GLU A 27 13.87 -0.62 6.34
N TRP A 28 13.20 -0.03 7.34
CA TRP A 28 11.74 0.13 7.32
C TRP A 28 11.23 1.07 6.22
N PRO A 29 11.81 2.27 6.01
CA PRO A 29 11.39 3.15 4.93
C PRO A 29 11.57 2.50 3.55
N TRP A 30 12.67 1.79 3.33
CA TRP A 30 12.92 1.11 2.06
C TRP A 30 11.93 -0.04 1.82
N GLN A 31 11.58 -0.79 2.88
CA GLN A 31 10.54 -1.82 2.81
C GLN A 31 9.16 -1.22 2.51
N LEU A 32 8.82 -0.08 3.11
CA LEU A 32 7.56 0.64 2.83
C LEU A 32 7.52 1.16 1.40
N ILE A 33 8.60 1.75 0.90
CA ILE A 33 8.70 2.22 -0.49
C ILE A 33 8.54 1.01 -1.43
N GLY A 34 9.28 -0.08 -1.20
CA GLY A 34 9.16 -1.28 -2.01
C GLY A 34 7.74 -1.87 -1.98
N PHE A 35 7.08 -1.83 -0.83
CA PHE A 35 5.69 -2.25 -0.67
C PHE A 35 4.72 -1.39 -1.49
N ILE A 36 4.82 -0.06 -1.38
CA ILE A 36 3.98 0.88 -2.12
C ILE A 36 4.20 0.70 -3.63
N VAL A 37 5.45 0.59 -4.08
CA VAL A 37 5.78 0.37 -5.49
C VAL A 37 5.23 -0.96 -5.99
N MET A 38 5.36 -2.04 -5.22
CA MET A 38 4.80 -3.34 -5.60
C MET A 38 3.26 -3.32 -5.68
N SER A 39 2.59 -2.68 -4.71
CA SER A 39 1.14 -2.49 -4.75
C SER A 39 0.71 -1.61 -5.93
N TRP A 40 1.47 -0.56 -6.25
CA TRP A 40 1.22 0.30 -7.40
C TRP A 40 1.35 -0.47 -8.72
N LEU A 41 2.43 -1.23 -8.90
CA LEU A 41 2.62 -2.08 -10.07
C LEU A 41 1.51 -3.14 -10.19
N PHE A 42 1.11 -3.74 -9.08
CA PHE A 42 0.03 -4.72 -9.08
C PHE A 42 -1.32 -4.09 -9.42
N SER A 43 -1.61 -2.88 -8.92
CA SER A 43 -2.80 -2.10 -9.30
C SER A 43 -2.79 -1.76 -10.80
N LEU A 44 -1.64 -1.35 -11.34
CA LEU A 44 -1.47 -1.06 -12.77
C LEU A 44 -1.70 -2.30 -13.65
N LEU A 45 -1.18 -3.44 -13.24
CA LEU A 45 -1.42 -4.72 -13.90
C LEU A 45 -2.91 -5.09 -13.91
N LEU A 46 -3.60 -4.91 -12.79
CA LEU A 46 -5.03 -5.21 -12.69
C LEU A 46 -5.88 -4.30 -13.58
N GLU A 47 -5.55 -3.02 -13.70
CA GLU A 47 -6.27 -2.12 -14.62
C GLU A 47 -6.00 -2.52 -16.08
N TYR A 48 -4.77 -2.86 -16.44
CA TYR A 48 -4.45 -3.30 -17.79
C TYR A 48 -5.18 -4.60 -18.14
N LEU A 49 -5.29 -5.52 -17.18
CA LEU A 49 -6.14 -6.71 -17.31
C LEU A 49 -7.63 -6.33 -17.38
N GLY A 50 -8.08 -5.34 -16.61
CA GLY A 50 -9.44 -4.80 -16.63
C GLY A 50 -9.82 -4.25 -17.99
N MET A 51 -8.99 -3.37 -18.56
CA MET A 51 -9.20 -2.80 -19.90
C MET A 51 -9.20 -3.86 -21.01
N THR A 52 -8.39 -4.92 -20.88
CA THR A 52 -8.32 -5.97 -21.90
C THR A 52 -9.46 -6.97 -21.83
N PHE A 53 -9.97 -7.30 -20.64
CA PHE A 53 -10.97 -8.38 -20.46
C PHE A 53 -12.36 -7.89 -20.05
N LEU A 54 -12.46 -6.91 -19.16
CA LEU A 54 -13.70 -6.59 -18.45
C LEU A 54 -14.33 -5.28 -18.95
N TRP A 55 -13.53 -4.25 -19.20
CA TRP A 55 -13.98 -2.85 -19.37
C TRP A 55 -13.53 -2.24 -20.71
N GLN A 56 -13.58 -3.03 -21.79
CA GLN A 56 -13.14 -2.62 -23.13
C GLN A 56 -13.83 -1.35 -23.66
N ASN A 57 -15.04 -1.04 -23.18
CA ASN A 57 -15.84 0.11 -23.65
C ASN A 57 -15.62 1.39 -22.83
N GLU A 58 -15.15 1.29 -21.59
CA GLU A 58 -14.98 2.44 -20.69
C GLU A 58 -13.52 2.91 -20.60
N GLY A 59 -12.54 2.02 -20.82
CA GLY A 59 -11.11 2.36 -20.89
C GLY A 59 -10.67 3.31 -19.76
N ALA A 60 -10.09 4.45 -20.14
CA ALA A 60 -9.58 5.47 -19.20
C ALA A 60 -10.67 6.27 -18.45
N SER A 61 -11.93 6.27 -18.93
CA SER A 61 -13.03 7.00 -18.25
C SER A 61 -13.42 6.33 -16.93
N HIS A 62 -13.17 5.02 -16.83
CA HIS A 62 -13.40 4.25 -15.63
C HIS A 62 -12.47 4.70 -14.50
N SER A 63 -11.16 4.79 -14.76
CA SER A 63 -10.17 5.27 -13.80
C SER A 63 -10.40 6.73 -13.37
N GLN A 64 -10.92 7.58 -14.28
CA GLN A 64 -11.32 8.95 -13.95
C GLN A 64 -12.49 8.99 -12.97
N THR A 65 -13.50 8.14 -13.18
CA THR A 65 -14.66 8.02 -12.30
C THR A 65 -14.24 7.51 -10.92
N MET A 66 -13.29 6.56 -10.87
CA MET A 66 -12.71 6.10 -9.61
C MET A 66 -12.02 7.22 -8.84
N MET A 67 -11.17 8.01 -9.51
CA MET A 67 -10.45 9.11 -8.88
C MET A 67 -11.41 10.11 -8.24
N ASN A 68 -12.46 10.51 -8.95
CA ASN A 68 -13.45 11.45 -8.42
C ASN A 68 -14.19 10.88 -7.19
N THR A 69 -14.50 9.59 -7.21
CA THR A 69 -15.21 8.92 -6.11
C THR A 69 -14.31 8.77 -4.87
N GLU A 70 -13.05 8.40 -5.04
CA GLU A 70 -12.07 8.31 -3.94
C GLU A 70 -11.78 9.69 -3.32
N LEU A 71 -11.72 10.75 -4.15
CA LEU A 71 -11.62 12.12 -3.66
C LEU A 71 -12.86 12.56 -2.86
N GLN A 72 -14.05 12.10 -3.25
CA GLN A 72 -15.28 12.35 -2.50
C GLN A 72 -15.28 11.65 -1.14
N PHE A 73 -14.66 10.47 -1.02
CA PHE A 73 -14.49 9.80 0.27
C PHE A 73 -13.57 10.59 1.20
N LEU A 74 -12.46 11.12 0.67
CA LEU A 74 -11.56 12.00 1.43
C LEU A 74 -12.28 13.23 1.97
N SER A 75 -13.14 13.86 1.18
CA SER A 75 -13.86 15.07 1.61
C SER A 75 -14.99 14.77 2.59
N THR A 76 -15.62 13.59 2.51
CA THR A 76 -16.82 13.26 3.31
C THR A 76 -16.48 12.56 4.62
N GLU A 77 -15.61 11.55 4.61
CA GLU A 77 -15.31 10.72 5.79
C GLU A 77 -14.23 11.34 6.69
N PHE A 78 -13.36 12.17 6.12
CA PHE A 78 -12.23 12.75 6.84
C PHE A 78 -12.39 14.26 7.01
N THR A 79 -13.54 14.71 7.50
CA THR A 79 -13.78 16.12 7.81
C THR A 79 -13.14 16.58 9.13
N GLN A 80 -12.90 15.65 10.06
CA GLN A 80 -12.21 15.90 11.32
C GLN A 80 -11.22 14.76 11.59
N SER A 81 -9.92 15.07 11.69
CA SER A 81 -8.89 14.09 12.06
C SER A 81 -8.18 14.50 13.33
N LEU A 82 -7.78 13.52 14.14
CA LEU A 82 -7.04 13.75 15.40
C LEU A 82 -5.66 14.40 15.19
N LEU A 83 -5.10 14.35 13.98
CA LEU A 83 -3.76 14.85 13.66
C LEU A 83 -3.76 16.20 12.94
N LEU A 84 -4.83 16.54 12.22
CA LEU A 84 -4.92 17.73 11.36
C LEU A 84 -6.31 18.32 11.48
N SER A 85 -6.38 19.65 11.62
CA SER A 85 -7.64 20.39 11.73
C SER A 85 -8.51 20.31 10.47
N GLU A 86 -7.87 20.27 9.30
CA GLU A 86 -8.51 20.19 7.97
C GLU A 86 -7.75 19.20 7.06
N PRO A 87 -7.83 17.89 7.34
CA PRO A 87 -7.05 16.87 6.64
C PRO A 87 -7.45 16.75 5.17
N SER A 88 -8.71 17.00 4.82
CA SER A 88 -9.19 16.91 3.44
C SER A 88 -8.51 17.92 2.50
N GLN A 89 -8.39 19.17 2.94
CA GLN A 89 -7.73 20.24 2.17
C GLN A 89 -6.23 20.01 2.06
N THR A 90 -5.57 19.64 3.16
CA THR A 90 -4.12 19.38 3.16
C THR A 90 -3.76 18.22 2.23
N VAL A 91 -4.56 17.14 2.27
CA VAL A 91 -4.35 15.97 1.40
C VAL A 91 -4.62 16.31 -0.07
N SER A 92 -5.65 17.11 -0.37
CA SER A 92 -5.89 17.54 -1.76
C SER A 92 -4.76 18.42 -2.29
N ASP A 93 -4.20 19.30 -1.46
CA ASP A 93 -3.07 20.16 -1.85
C ASP A 93 -1.81 19.33 -2.09
N TRP A 94 -1.53 18.35 -1.24
CA TRP A 94 -0.42 17.43 -1.45
C TRP A 94 -0.61 16.55 -2.67
N LEU A 95 -1.83 16.09 -2.95
CA LEU A 95 -2.13 15.28 -4.13
C LEU A 95 -1.99 16.11 -5.41
N THR A 96 -2.46 17.36 -5.40
CA THR A 96 -2.30 18.27 -6.56
C THR A 96 -0.83 18.64 -6.79
N GLN A 97 -0.05 18.83 -5.73
CA GLN A 97 1.39 19.04 -5.84
C GLN A 97 2.11 17.79 -6.38
N ALA A 98 1.75 16.60 -5.89
CA ALA A 98 2.26 15.33 -6.42
C ALA A 98 1.89 15.15 -7.89
N TYR A 99 0.68 15.54 -8.30
CA TYR A 99 0.24 15.53 -9.69
C TYR A 99 1.08 16.47 -10.57
N GLN A 100 1.28 17.71 -10.13
CA GLN A 100 2.09 18.68 -10.86
C GLN A 100 3.52 18.16 -11.04
N TRP A 101 4.15 17.69 -9.96
CA TRP A 101 5.51 17.18 -10.01
C TRP A 101 5.66 15.92 -10.88
N LEU A 102 4.75 14.95 -10.74
CA LEU A 102 4.82 13.67 -11.47
C LEU A 102 4.45 13.78 -12.94
N PHE A 103 3.51 14.64 -13.33
CA PHE A 103 2.90 14.62 -14.66
C PHE A 103 3.08 15.90 -15.47
N VAL A 104 3.13 17.06 -14.80
CA VAL A 104 3.28 18.36 -15.45
C VAL A 104 4.76 18.69 -15.62
N ASP A 105 5.53 18.69 -14.54
CA ASP A 105 6.96 19.03 -14.54
C ASP A 105 7.81 17.97 -15.24
N SER A 106 7.38 16.70 -15.18
CA SER A 106 8.01 15.61 -15.94
C SER A 106 7.82 15.73 -17.45
N GLY A 107 6.91 16.62 -17.90
CA GLY A 107 6.54 16.79 -19.29
C GLY A 107 5.72 15.62 -19.87
N PHE A 108 5.28 14.66 -19.03
CA PHE A 108 4.51 13.50 -19.47
C PHE A 108 3.18 13.91 -20.11
N MET A 109 2.49 14.90 -19.54
CA MET A 109 1.24 15.42 -20.11
C MET A 109 1.48 16.06 -21.49
N HIS A 110 2.59 16.79 -21.65
CA HIS A 110 2.98 17.37 -22.93
C HIS A 110 3.42 16.31 -23.94
N TRP A 111 4.00 15.19 -23.50
CA TRP A 111 4.34 14.05 -24.36
C TRP A 111 3.09 13.34 -24.90
N ILE A 112 2.10 13.06 -24.03
CA ILE A 112 0.80 12.48 -24.44
C ILE A 112 0.06 13.43 -25.38
N GLN A 113 0.02 14.74 -25.07
CA GLN A 113 -0.66 15.73 -25.91
C GLN A 113 0.09 16.01 -27.22
N GLY A 114 1.42 16.00 -27.21
CA GLY A 114 2.27 16.21 -28.39
C GLY A 114 2.12 15.10 -29.43
N GLN A 115 1.74 13.88 -29.02
CA GLN A 115 1.37 12.81 -29.95
C GLN A 115 0.10 13.13 -30.77
N ARG A 116 -0.79 14.02 -30.30
CA ARG A 116 -2.00 14.43 -31.05
C ARG A 116 -1.69 15.29 -32.29
N GLN A 117 -0.51 15.94 -32.32
CA GLN A 117 -0.16 16.92 -33.35
C GLN A 117 0.55 16.33 -34.58
N TYR A 118 0.81 15.01 -34.63
CA TYR A 118 1.39 14.35 -35.82
C TYR A 118 0.37 14.12 -36.96
N GLN A 119 -0.55 15.07 -37.14
CA GLN A 119 -1.40 15.16 -38.33
C GLN A 119 -0.61 15.84 -39.45
N LEU A 120 0.46 15.18 -39.91
CA LEU A 120 1.27 15.71 -40.99
C LEU A 120 0.68 15.30 -42.34
N ASN A 121 0.20 16.33 -43.02
CA ASN A 121 -0.11 16.43 -44.44
C ASN A 121 0.94 15.70 -45.30
N SER A 122 0.74 14.40 -45.55
CA SER A 122 1.68 13.58 -46.31
C SER A 122 1.07 13.19 -47.65
N ARG A 123 1.75 13.60 -48.72
CA ARG A 123 1.30 13.55 -50.12
C ARG A 123 1.54 12.19 -50.80
N ASN A 124 2.01 11.17 -50.05
CA ASN A 124 2.44 9.86 -50.55
C ASN A 124 1.55 8.74 -49.99
N ASP A 125 0.95 7.92 -50.87
CA ASP A 125 -0.01 6.86 -50.49
C ASP A 125 0.57 5.76 -49.58
N PHE A 126 1.82 5.33 -49.79
CA PHE A 126 2.49 4.34 -48.93
C PHE A 126 2.68 4.86 -47.49
N MET A 127 3.02 6.14 -47.35
CA MET A 127 3.17 6.77 -46.04
C MET A 127 1.81 6.97 -45.37
N ARG A 128 0.69 6.99 -46.11
CA ARG A 128 -0.65 7.10 -45.55
C ARG A 128 -1.08 5.82 -44.84
N GLU A 129 -0.79 4.65 -45.39
CA GLU A 129 -1.09 3.37 -44.74
C GLU A 129 -0.19 3.12 -43.52
N PHE A 130 1.11 3.41 -43.64
CA PHE A 130 2.03 3.31 -42.51
C PHE A 130 1.66 4.29 -41.38
N ASN A 131 1.29 5.53 -41.74
CA ASN A 131 0.79 6.51 -40.77
C ASN A 131 -0.57 6.12 -40.19
N ALA A 132 -1.46 5.46 -40.94
CA ALA A 132 -2.73 4.97 -40.39
C ALA A 132 -2.53 3.89 -39.32
N VAL A 133 -1.58 2.97 -39.53
CA VAL A 133 -1.19 1.98 -38.52
C VAL A 133 -0.51 2.65 -37.32
N LEU A 134 0.41 3.60 -37.55
CA LEU A 134 1.04 4.37 -36.48
C LEU A 134 0.02 5.20 -35.68
N LEU A 135 -0.97 5.80 -36.34
CA LEU A 135 -2.05 6.55 -35.69
C LEU A 135 -2.93 5.62 -34.83
N GLY A 136 -3.27 4.44 -35.33
CA GLY A 136 -3.96 3.41 -34.54
C GLY A 136 -3.18 3.00 -33.30
N VAL A 137 -1.88 2.69 -33.45
CA VAL A 137 -0.99 2.33 -32.33
C VAL A 137 -0.82 3.49 -31.35
N SER A 138 -0.75 4.74 -31.84
CA SER A 138 -0.66 5.93 -30.99
C SER A 138 -1.94 6.17 -30.18
N GLY A 139 -3.12 5.89 -30.74
CA GLY A 139 -4.39 5.99 -30.04
C GLY A 139 -4.47 5.00 -28.87
N TYR A 140 -4.07 3.75 -29.10
CA TYR A 140 -4.01 2.75 -28.01
C TYR A 140 -3.00 3.15 -26.92
N LEU A 141 -1.79 3.56 -27.31
CA LEU A 141 -0.77 4.01 -26.34
C LEU A 141 -1.23 5.21 -25.48
N GLN A 142 -2.04 6.10 -26.06
CA GLN A 142 -2.63 7.23 -25.32
C GLN A 142 -3.62 6.77 -24.25
N GLU A 143 -4.50 5.82 -24.56
CA GLU A 143 -5.47 5.28 -23.59
C GLU A 143 -4.76 4.59 -22.42
N TYR A 144 -3.73 3.77 -22.69
CA TYR A 144 -2.92 3.15 -21.63
C TYR A 144 -2.10 4.17 -20.82
N GLY A 145 -1.59 5.22 -21.47
CA GLY A 145 -0.87 6.31 -20.80
C GLY A 145 -1.76 7.13 -19.86
N LEU A 146 -2.98 7.42 -20.29
CA LEU A 146 -3.99 8.10 -19.46
C LEU A 146 -4.46 7.20 -18.30
N ALA A 147 -4.70 5.91 -18.55
CA ALA A 147 -5.05 4.96 -17.50
C ALA A 147 -3.94 4.88 -16.43
N THR A 148 -2.67 4.81 -16.84
CA THR A 148 -1.52 4.84 -15.92
C THR A 148 -1.56 6.06 -15.01
N MET A 149 -1.79 7.24 -15.58
CA MET A 149 -1.90 8.48 -14.81
C MET A 149 -3.02 8.40 -13.77
N PHE A 150 -4.23 8.00 -14.16
CA PHE A 150 -5.35 7.91 -13.23
C PHE A 150 -5.12 6.87 -12.13
N ILE A 151 -4.60 5.68 -12.45
CA ILE A 151 -4.27 4.65 -11.45
C ILE A 151 -3.23 5.18 -10.46
N THR A 152 -2.20 5.90 -10.93
CA THR A 152 -1.21 6.49 -10.01
C THR A 152 -1.86 7.47 -9.04
N MET A 153 -2.81 8.30 -9.51
CA MET A 153 -3.53 9.24 -8.67
C MET A 153 -4.47 8.54 -7.69
N VAL A 154 -5.17 7.50 -8.14
CA VAL A 154 -6.02 6.65 -7.28
C VAL A 154 -5.18 5.97 -6.19
N THR A 155 -4.04 5.37 -6.55
CA THR A 155 -3.15 4.71 -5.58
C THR A 155 -2.54 5.70 -4.58
N LEU A 156 -2.18 6.92 -5.00
CA LEU A 156 -1.75 7.99 -4.09
C LEU A 156 -2.88 8.42 -3.14
N THR A 157 -4.11 8.53 -3.65
CA THR A 157 -5.30 8.87 -2.86
C THR A 157 -5.57 7.80 -1.81
N ARG A 158 -5.53 6.52 -2.20
CA ARG A 158 -5.69 5.39 -1.26
C ARG A 158 -4.55 5.29 -0.26
N LEU A 159 -3.32 5.63 -0.65
CA LEU A 159 -2.20 5.74 0.28
C LEU A 159 -2.46 6.83 1.33
N ALA A 160 -2.99 7.99 0.92
CA ALA A 160 -3.33 9.07 1.83
C ALA A 160 -4.45 8.64 2.81
N ILE A 161 -5.51 7.99 2.32
CA ILE A 161 -6.58 7.41 3.16
C ILE A 161 -5.98 6.42 4.17
N LEU A 162 -5.07 5.54 3.72
CA LEU A 162 -4.42 4.55 4.56
C LEU A 162 -3.57 5.20 5.66
N VAL A 163 -2.79 6.23 5.32
CA VAL A 163 -2.02 7.02 6.31
C VAL A 163 -2.94 7.68 7.33
N LEU A 164 -4.05 8.25 6.88
CA LEU A 164 -5.03 8.90 7.74
C LEU A 164 -5.79 7.92 8.64
N SER A 165 -5.85 6.63 8.25
CA SER A 165 -6.40 5.54 9.05
C SER A 165 -5.44 4.98 10.10
N VAL A 166 -4.13 5.27 10.03
CA VAL A 166 -3.12 4.76 10.99
C VAL A 166 -3.48 5.08 12.46
N PRO A 167 -3.94 6.30 12.82
CA PRO A 167 -4.37 6.62 14.19
C PRO A 167 -5.48 5.69 14.70
N LEU A 168 -6.41 5.28 13.83
CA LEU A 168 -7.47 4.32 14.18
C LEU A 168 -6.87 2.96 14.57
N PHE A 169 -5.94 2.43 13.76
CA PHE A 169 -5.26 1.17 14.08
C PHE A 169 -4.48 1.27 15.39
N VAL A 170 -3.80 2.39 15.63
CA VAL A 170 -3.07 2.64 16.89
C VAL A 170 -4.02 2.61 18.08
N MET A 171 -5.17 3.28 18.00
CA MET A 171 -6.17 3.26 19.08
C MET A 171 -6.69 1.85 19.36
N VAL A 172 -7.00 1.07 18.32
CA VAL A 172 -7.46 -0.32 18.48
C VAL A 172 -6.38 -1.18 19.15
N VAL A 173 -5.11 -1.01 18.76
CA VAL A 173 -3.98 -1.70 19.42
C VAL A 173 -3.88 -1.30 20.88
N LEU A 174 -3.97 -0.01 21.21
CA LEU A 174 -3.87 0.47 22.60
C LEU A 174 -4.99 -0.10 23.47
N VAL A 175 -6.24 -0.06 23.00
CA VAL A 175 -7.38 -0.66 23.71
C VAL A 175 -7.20 -2.16 23.88
N ALA A 176 -6.79 -2.86 22.81
CA ALA A 176 -6.53 -4.29 22.84
C ALA A 176 -5.39 -4.68 23.80
N LEU A 177 -4.36 -3.84 23.92
CA LEU A 177 -3.28 -4.02 24.87
C LEU A 177 -3.79 -3.85 26.30
N VAL A 178 -4.56 -2.80 26.60
CA VAL A 178 -5.11 -2.57 27.94
C VAL A 178 -6.03 -3.71 28.37
N ASP A 179 -6.97 -4.14 27.52
CA ASP A 179 -7.85 -5.27 27.79
C ASP A 179 -7.05 -6.59 27.92
N GLY A 180 -6.12 -6.83 27.00
CA GLY A 180 -5.24 -8.00 27.04
C GLY A 180 -4.40 -8.08 28.32
N LEU A 181 -3.85 -6.96 28.79
CA LEU A 181 -3.11 -6.88 30.05
C LEU A 181 -4.02 -7.08 31.26
N GLY A 182 -5.23 -6.50 31.26
CA GLY A 182 -6.22 -6.72 32.32
C GLY A 182 -6.61 -8.19 32.48
N ARG A 183 -6.87 -8.89 31.36
CA ARG A 183 -7.14 -10.35 31.37
C ARG A 183 -5.93 -11.15 31.85
N ARG A 184 -4.72 -10.73 31.48
CA ARG A 184 -3.48 -11.34 31.95
C ARG A 184 -3.34 -11.23 33.47
N ASP A 185 -3.67 -10.06 34.03
CA ASP A 185 -3.58 -9.80 35.47
C ASP A 185 -4.62 -10.60 36.25
N LEU A 186 -5.88 -10.67 35.78
CA LEU A 186 -6.92 -11.54 36.36
C LEU A 186 -6.49 -13.02 36.36
N ARG A 187 -5.92 -13.51 35.24
CA ARG A 187 -5.41 -14.88 35.15
C ARG A 187 -4.28 -15.15 36.14
N ARG A 188 -3.41 -14.17 36.38
CA ARG A 188 -2.30 -14.27 37.34
C ARG A 188 -2.79 -14.49 38.78
N TYR A 189 -3.90 -13.86 39.16
CA TYR A 189 -4.54 -14.06 40.47
C TYR A 189 -5.42 -15.32 40.51
N GLY A 190 -6.05 -15.69 39.40
CA GLY A 190 -6.99 -16.82 39.31
C GLY A 190 -6.37 -18.19 38.97
N ALA A 191 -5.04 -18.33 38.96
CA ALA A 191 -4.33 -19.58 38.62
C ALA A 191 -4.75 -20.23 37.28
N GLY A 192 -5.11 -19.44 36.26
CA GLY A 192 -5.56 -19.96 34.97
C GLY A 192 -4.45 -20.56 34.11
N TYR A 193 -4.81 -21.46 33.18
CA TYR A 193 -3.88 -22.18 32.30
C TYR A 193 -3.09 -21.25 31.34
N GLU A 194 -1.81 -21.59 31.12
CA GLU A 194 -0.94 -20.93 30.14
C GLU A 194 -0.81 -21.78 28.87
N SER A 195 -1.44 -21.38 27.77
CA SER A 195 -1.19 -22.01 26.46
C SER A 195 -0.16 -21.22 25.65
N SER A 196 1.06 -21.76 25.58
CA SER A 196 2.12 -21.20 24.74
C SER A 196 1.82 -21.36 23.24
N PHE A 197 1.02 -22.36 22.86
CA PHE A 197 0.61 -22.60 21.48
C PHE A 197 -0.27 -21.45 20.95
N VAL A 198 -1.26 -21.03 21.72
CA VAL A 198 -2.17 -19.92 21.34
C VAL A 198 -1.38 -18.61 21.18
N TYR A 199 -0.41 -18.35 22.07
CA TYR A 199 0.46 -17.18 21.96
C TYR A 199 1.24 -17.15 20.64
N HIS A 200 1.89 -18.26 20.26
CA HIS A 200 2.67 -18.31 19.03
C HIS A 200 1.81 -18.14 17.78
N HIS A 201 0.61 -18.74 17.77
CA HIS A 201 -0.33 -18.59 16.64
C HIS A 201 -0.83 -17.15 16.52
N ALA A 202 -1.26 -16.55 17.64
CA ALA A 202 -1.74 -15.18 17.65
C ALA A 202 -0.63 -14.17 17.29
N LYS A 203 0.61 -14.39 17.75
CA LYS A 203 1.77 -13.54 17.41
C LYS A 203 2.10 -13.59 15.92
N ARG A 204 1.94 -14.76 15.29
CA ARG A 204 2.12 -14.90 13.85
C ARG A 204 1.02 -14.17 13.06
N GLY A 205 -0.17 -14.01 13.64
CA GLY A 205 -1.31 -13.32 13.03
C GLY A 205 -1.19 -11.80 12.94
N ILE A 206 -0.37 -11.14 13.77
CA ILE A 206 -0.28 -9.67 13.80
C ILE A 206 0.24 -9.10 12.46
N LYS A 207 1.31 -9.68 11.91
CA LYS A 207 1.89 -9.24 10.63
C LYS A 207 0.88 -9.32 9.47
N PRO A 208 0.25 -10.48 9.17
CA PRO A 208 -0.72 -10.57 8.09
C PRO A 208 -1.97 -9.73 8.35
N ALA A 209 -2.43 -9.59 9.60
CA ALA A 209 -3.58 -8.75 9.93
C ALA A 209 -3.34 -7.26 9.59
N CYS A 210 -2.09 -6.80 9.61
CA CYS A 210 -1.74 -5.45 9.19
C CYS A 210 -1.45 -5.38 7.68
N THR A 211 -0.65 -6.30 7.13
CA THR A 211 -0.18 -6.21 5.74
C THR A 211 -1.26 -6.55 4.72
N ILE A 212 -2.10 -7.57 4.97
CA ILE A 212 -3.10 -8.04 3.99
C ILE A 212 -4.10 -6.94 3.64
N PRO A 213 -4.74 -6.26 4.61
CA PRO A 213 -5.69 -5.18 4.31
C PRO A 213 -5.03 -4.02 3.57
N CYS A 214 -3.78 -3.68 3.91
CA CYS A 214 -3.04 -2.62 3.24
C CYS A 214 -2.77 -2.94 1.77
N VAL A 215 -2.30 -4.16 1.46
CA VAL A 215 -2.09 -4.59 0.06
C VAL A 215 -3.42 -4.59 -0.67
N LEU A 216 -4.42 -5.25 -0.06
CA LEU A 216 -5.73 -5.46 -0.67
C LEU A 216 -6.35 -4.12 -1.05
N TYR A 217 -6.36 -3.16 -0.14
CA TYR A 217 -6.94 -1.84 -0.37
C TYR A 217 -6.16 -1.04 -1.42
N LEU A 218 -4.82 -1.01 -1.36
CA LEU A 218 -4.01 -0.28 -2.34
C LEU A 218 -4.17 -0.84 -3.75
N SER A 219 -4.24 -2.17 -3.88
CA SER A 219 -4.29 -2.83 -5.18
C SER A 219 -5.67 -3.07 -5.76
N TRP A 220 -6.73 -2.83 -4.99
CA TRP A 220 -8.08 -3.18 -5.42
C TRP A 220 -8.41 -2.45 -6.72
N PRO A 221 -8.91 -3.11 -7.78
CA PRO A 221 -9.15 -2.41 -9.04
C PRO A 221 -10.26 -1.36 -8.82
N ASP A 222 -11.42 -1.76 -8.32
CA ASP A 222 -12.63 -0.93 -8.20
C ASP A 222 -12.65 0.08 -7.02
N VAL A 223 -13.63 0.98 -7.00
CA VAL A 223 -13.88 1.87 -5.86
C VAL A 223 -14.49 1.06 -4.71
N VAL A 224 -13.80 1.02 -3.57
CA VAL A 224 -14.30 0.38 -2.35
C VAL A 224 -14.21 1.35 -1.20
N TYR A 225 -15.32 1.45 -0.45
CA TYR A 225 -15.37 2.25 0.77
C TYR A 225 -14.25 1.82 1.74
N PRO A 226 -13.41 2.76 2.22
CA PRO A 226 -12.27 2.43 3.07
C PRO A 226 -12.68 1.65 4.32
N THR A 227 -13.80 2.03 4.92
CA THR A 227 -14.37 1.41 6.12
C THR A 227 -14.71 -0.07 5.96
N VAL A 228 -15.11 -0.51 4.76
CA VAL A 228 -15.48 -1.91 4.49
C VAL A 228 -14.28 -2.85 4.62
N ILE A 229 -13.09 -2.39 4.26
CA ILE A 229 -11.85 -3.19 4.34
C ILE A 229 -11.11 -2.90 5.65
N LEU A 230 -10.98 -1.62 6.03
CA LEU A 230 -10.16 -1.19 7.17
C LEU A 230 -10.78 -1.53 8.53
N LEU A 231 -12.12 -1.47 8.67
CA LEU A 231 -12.79 -1.77 9.95
C LEU A 231 -12.68 -3.25 10.35
N PRO A 232 -13.05 -4.24 9.51
CA PRO A 232 -12.87 -5.64 9.88
C PRO A 232 -11.39 -6.00 10.08
N ALA A 233 -10.49 -5.39 9.29
CA ALA A 233 -9.05 -5.50 9.48
C ALA A 233 -8.62 -5.02 10.88
N ALA A 234 -9.08 -3.84 11.30
CA ALA A 234 -8.78 -3.29 12.61
C ALA A 234 -9.31 -4.20 13.73
N LEU A 235 -10.53 -4.73 13.59
CA LEU A 235 -11.10 -5.69 14.56
C LEU A 235 -10.28 -6.98 14.65
N LEU A 236 -9.91 -7.58 13.51
CA LEU A 236 -9.05 -8.77 13.46
C LEU A 236 -7.70 -8.49 14.14
N LEU A 237 -7.09 -7.35 13.83
CA LEU A 237 -5.85 -6.93 14.45
C LEU A 237 -6.01 -6.77 15.97
N GLY A 238 -7.04 -6.06 16.42
CA GLY A 238 -7.38 -5.92 17.84
C GLY A 238 -7.55 -7.26 18.54
N MET A 239 -8.31 -8.20 17.95
CA MET A 239 -8.47 -9.55 18.50
C MET A 239 -7.15 -10.29 18.62
N THR A 240 -6.29 -10.25 17.60
CA THR A 240 -4.96 -10.89 17.68
C THR A 240 -4.09 -10.26 18.77
N VAL A 241 -4.16 -8.93 18.97
CA VAL A 241 -3.42 -8.22 20.01
C VAL A 241 -3.94 -8.55 21.41
N VAL A 242 -5.26 -8.61 21.62
CA VAL A 242 -5.85 -9.04 22.91
C VAL A 242 -5.40 -10.46 23.26
N ILE A 243 -5.49 -11.40 22.30
CA ILE A 243 -5.12 -12.81 22.53
C ILE A 243 -3.62 -12.93 22.81
N THR A 244 -2.77 -12.26 22.04
CA THR A 244 -1.31 -12.31 22.29
C THR A 244 -0.93 -11.75 23.66
N THR A 245 -1.55 -10.64 24.06
CA THR A 245 -1.21 -9.93 25.30
C THR A 245 -1.75 -10.68 26.52
N SER A 246 -2.97 -11.20 26.45
CA SER A 246 -3.58 -12.02 27.52
C SER A 246 -2.84 -13.34 27.75
N MET A 247 -2.28 -13.94 26.70
CA MET A 247 -1.58 -15.23 26.77
C MET A 247 -0.08 -15.10 27.06
N PHE A 248 0.45 -13.88 27.19
CA PHE A 248 1.86 -13.64 27.48
C PHE A 248 2.28 -14.28 28.80
N LYS A 249 3.47 -14.91 28.84
CA LYS A 249 3.96 -15.64 30.02
C LYS A 249 4.20 -14.72 31.21
N LYS A 250 4.03 -15.29 32.41
CA LYS A 250 4.03 -14.60 33.71
C LYS A 250 5.39 -14.03 34.15
N TYR A 251 6.50 -14.40 33.51
CA TYR A 251 7.85 -14.03 33.93
C TYR A 251 8.65 -13.43 32.75
N LEU A 252 8.89 -12.12 32.84
CA LEU A 252 10.03 -11.40 32.26
C LEU A 252 10.88 -10.93 33.43
#